data_AF-A0A380EIF1-F1
#
_entry.id   AF-A0A380EIF1-F1
#
_cell.length_a   1.000
_cell.length_b   1.000
_cell.length_c   1.000
_cell.angle_alpha   90.00
_cell.angle_beta   90.00
_cell.angle_gamma   90.00
#
_symmetry.space_group_name_H-M   'P 1'
#
loop_
_entity.id
_entity.type
_entity.pdbx_description
1 polymer ?
#
loop_
_entity_poly.entity_id
_entity_poly.type
_entity_poly.pdbx_seq_one_letter_code
_entity_poly.pdbx_strand_id
1 'polypeptide(L)'
;MVLEKIEAIVGTLIFTVLFIFIFEVYISSPQLNAVLNGFIPHSEIITNNGILYIALGIIGATIMPHNLYLHSSIVQSRTYSRHNNEEKAQAIKFATIDSNIQLSIAFVVNCLLLVLGASLFSTQMLTI
;
A
#
# COMPACT_ATOMS: atom_id res chain seq x y z
N MET A 1 -27.81 -5.76 1.61
CA MET A 1 -28.15 -4.76 2.64
C MET A 1 -27.16 -4.66 3.80
N VAL A 2 -26.90 -5.69 4.63
CA VAL A 2 -25.89 -5.57 5.73
C VAL A 2 -24.47 -5.45 5.18
N LEU A 3 -24.13 -6.24 4.16
CA LEU A 3 -22.79 -6.25 3.54
C LEU A 3 -22.44 -4.90 2.89
N GLU A 4 -23.36 -4.32 2.12
CA GLU A 4 -23.18 -3.01 1.47
C GLU A 4 -23.00 -1.87 2.50
N LYS A 5 -23.65 -1.96 3.66
CA LYS A 5 -23.48 -0.97 4.74
C LYS A 5 -22.10 -1.08 5.40
N ILE A 6 -21.63 -2.31 5.64
CA ILE A 6 -20.29 -2.55 6.20
C ILE A 6 -19.22 -2.08 5.21
N GLU A 7 -19.38 -2.41 3.92
CA GLU A 7 -18.48 -1.98 2.87
C GLU A 7 -18.40 -0.45 2.77
N ALA A 8 -19.55 0.25 2.83
CA ALA A 8 -19.59 1.70 2.85
C ALA A 8 -18.92 2.32 4.10
N ILE A 9 -19.10 1.72 5.28
CA ILE A 9 -18.45 2.17 6.52
C ILE A 9 -16.93 2.00 6.42
N VAL A 10 -16.47 0.83 6.00
CA VAL A 10 -15.03 0.54 5.83
C VAL A 10 -14.43 1.45 4.78
N GLY A 11 -15.12 1.66 3.65
CA GLY A 11 -14.70 2.58 2.60
C GLY A 11 -14.56 4.02 3.09
N THR A 12 -15.54 4.51 3.87
CA THR A 12 -15.50 5.85 4.46
C THR A 12 -14.35 5.99 5.46
N LEU A 13 -14.10 4.97 6.27
CA LEU A 13 -12.99 4.95 7.22
C LEU A 13 -11.64 5.01 6.49
N ILE A 14 -11.45 4.19 5.46
CA ILE A 14 -10.23 4.21 4.63
C ILE A 14 -10.04 5.60 4.00
N PHE A 15 -11.09 6.18 3.42
CA PHE A 15 -11.02 7.50 2.81
C PHE A 15 -10.66 8.60 3.82
N THR A 16 -11.20 8.50 5.04
CA THR A 16 -10.89 9.44 6.12
C THR A 16 -9.42 9.37 6.52
N VAL A 17 -8.89 8.15 6.71
CA VAL A 17 -7.48 7.94 7.04
C VAL A 17 -6.57 8.42 5.90
N LEU A 18 -6.93 8.14 4.65
CA LEU A 18 -6.22 8.65 3.47
C LEU A 18 -6.14 10.17 3.47
N PHE A 19 -7.27 10.83 3.71
CA PHE A 19 -7.35 12.29 3.71
C PHE A 19 -6.49 12.91 4.82
N ILE A 20 -6.52 12.32 6.02
CA ILE A 20 -5.67 12.75 7.14
C ILE A 20 -4.19 12.66 6.77
N PHE A 21 -3.73 11.53 6.21
CA PHE A 21 -2.32 11.39 5.84
C PHE A 21 -1.86 12.34 4.74
N ILE A 22 -2.71 12.56 3.72
CA ILE A 22 -2.40 13.53 2.67
C ILE A 22 -2.29 14.94 3.27
N PHE A 23 -3.18 15.30 4.19
CA PHE A 23 -3.18 16.60 4.86
C PHE A 23 -1.95 16.79 5.75
N GLU A 24 -1.58 15.79 6.55
CA GLU A 24 -0.37 15.79 7.37
C GLU A 24 0.89 15.96 6.53
N VAL A 25 1.02 15.23 5.41
CA VAL A 25 2.17 15.36 4.51
C VAL A 25 2.19 16.73 3.82
N TYR A 26 1.03 17.28 3.47
CA TYR A 26 0.94 18.62 2.89
C TYR A 26 1.44 19.69 3.87
N ILE A 27 1.04 19.62 5.14
CA ILE A 27 1.53 20.54 6.19
C ILE A 27 3.02 20.34 6.45
N SER A 28 3.48 19.08 6.49
CA SER A 28 4.88 18.75 6.77
C SER A 28 5.86 19.26 5.71
N SER A 29 5.39 19.67 4.52
CA SER A 29 6.20 20.22 3.42
C SER A 29 7.53 19.48 3.22
N PRO A 30 7.51 18.15 3.02
CA PRO A 30 8.74 17.39 2.88
C PRO A 30 9.51 17.87 1.65
N GLN A 31 10.84 17.87 1.75
CA GLN A 31 11.70 18.19 0.62
C GLN A 31 11.52 17.12 -0.47
N LEU A 32 10.78 17.46 -1.54
CA LEU A 32 10.49 16.54 -2.64
C LEU A 32 11.77 15.95 -3.26
N ASN A 33 12.86 16.71 -3.32
CA ASN A 33 14.16 16.22 -3.79
C ASN A 33 14.72 15.09 -2.91
N ALA A 34 14.57 15.18 -1.59
CA ALA A 34 15.01 14.13 -0.67
C ALA A 34 14.13 12.87 -0.81
N VAL A 35 12.83 13.05 -1.00
CA VAL A 35 11.89 11.95 -1.25
C VAL A 35 12.26 11.22 -2.53
N LEU A 36 12.48 11.94 -3.64
CA LEU A 36 12.85 11.37 -4.94
C LEU A 36 14.20 10.66 -4.91
N ASN A 37 15.19 11.20 -4.20
CA ASN A 37 16.47 10.51 -4.00
C ASN A 37 16.33 9.25 -3.14
N GLY A 38 15.38 9.23 -2.20
CA GLY A 38 15.06 8.06 -1.37
C GLY A 38 14.45 6.89 -2.15
N PHE A 39 13.90 7.12 -3.35
CA PHE A 39 13.46 6.04 -4.24
C PHE A 39 14.62 5.30 -4.90
N ILE A 40 15.83 5.87 -4.90
CA ILE A 40 17.01 5.23 -5.48
C ILE A 40 17.54 4.19 -4.47
N PRO A 41 17.68 2.91 -4.87
CA PRO A 41 18.21 1.88 -3.98
C PRO A 41 19.70 2.12 -3.71
N HIS A 42 20.06 2.20 -2.43
CA HIS A 42 21.46 2.35 -1.98
C HIS A 42 21.99 1.02 -1.44
N SER A 43 23.25 0.69 -1.75
CA SER A 43 23.92 -0.55 -1.30
C SER A 43 24.05 -0.65 0.23
N GLU A 44 23.83 0.44 0.96
CA GLU A 44 23.82 0.49 2.42
C GLU A 44 22.66 -0.31 3.03
N ILE A 45 21.55 -0.48 2.29
CA ILE A 45 20.37 -1.23 2.74
C ILE A 45 20.72 -2.70 3.04
N ILE A 46 21.64 -3.29 2.26
CA ILE A 46 22.06 -4.68 2.41
C ILE A 46 23.32 -4.85 3.27
N THR A 47 24.10 -3.77 3.43
CA THR A 47 25.37 -3.82 4.16
C THR A 47 25.16 -3.58 5.66
N ASN A 48 24.12 -2.81 6.04
CA ASN A 48 23.81 -2.49 7.42
C ASN A 48 22.65 -3.35 7.95
N ASN A 49 22.92 -4.19 8.95
CA ASN A 49 21.92 -5.08 9.56
C ASN A 49 20.69 -4.34 10.14
N GLY A 50 20.85 -3.10 10.62
CA GLY A 50 19.74 -2.32 11.16
C GLY A 50 18.76 -1.86 10.08
N ILE A 51 19.29 -1.35 8.96
CA ILE A 51 18.49 -0.91 7.81
C ILE A 51 17.85 -2.14 7.14
N LEU A 52 18.59 -3.25 7.02
CA LEU A 52 18.09 -4.50 6.49
C LEU A 52 16.92 -5.05 7.32
N TYR A 53 16.99 -4.97 8.65
CA TYR A 53 15.92 -5.42 9.53
C TYR A 53 14.64 -4.60 9.35
N ILE A 54 14.75 -3.28 9.25
CA ILE A 54 13.62 -2.39 8.97
C ILE A 54 13.04 -2.68 7.57
N ALA A 55 13.90 -2.85 6.56
CA ALA A 55 13.48 -3.18 5.20
C ALA A 55 12.72 -4.52 5.14
N LEU A 56 13.24 -5.57 5.78
CA LEU A 56 12.55 -6.86 5.90
C LEU A 56 11.22 -6.73 6.65
N GLY A 57 11.16 -5.90 7.71
CA GLY A 57 9.94 -5.59 8.45
C GLY A 57 8.88 -4.91 7.58
N ILE A 58 9.26 -3.93 6.77
CA ILE A 58 8.37 -3.24 5.83
C ILE A 58 7.82 -4.23 4.79
N ILE A 59 8.68 -5.08 4.20
CA ILE A 59 8.28 -6.09 3.23
C ILE A 59 7.30 -7.10 3.85
N GLY A 60 7.61 -7.61 5.05
CA GLY A 60 6.75 -8.55 5.76
C GLY A 60 5.39 -7.97 6.15
N ALA A 61 5.34 -6.67 6.45
CA ALA A 61 4.09 -5.98 6.77
C ALA A 61 3.23 -5.65 5.53
N THR A 62 3.85 -5.38 4.38
CA THR A 62 3.11 -5.09 3.13
C THR A 62 2.62 -6.34 2.43
N ILE A 63 3.40 -7.43 2.46
CA ILE A 63 2.99 -8.70 1.86
C ILE A 63 2.21 -9.49 2.90
N MET A 64 0.89 -9.30 2.94
CA MET A 64 -0.01 -10.09 3.78
C MET A 64 -0.33 -11.43 3.10
N PRO A 65 0.25 -12.57 3.52
CA PRO A 65 0.12 -13.83 2.80
C PRO A 65 -1.34 -14.33 2.76
N HIS A 66 -2.12 -14.07 3.80
CA HIS A 66 -3.53 -14.47 3.83
C HIS A 66 -4.37 -13.77 2.74
N ASN A 67 -4.00 -12.55 2.36
CA ASN A 67 -4.74 -11.80 1.33
C ASN A 67 -4.52 -12.42 -0.06
N LEU A 68 -3.34 -13.01 -0.30
CA LEU A 68 -3.06 -13.77 -1.52
C LEU A 68 -3.94 -15.02 -1.63
N TYR A 69 -4.13 -15.75 -0.52
CA TYR A 69 -5.01 -16.92 -0.49
C TYR A 69 -6.48 -16.54 -0.67
N LEU A 70 -6.94 -15.49 0.02
CA LEU A 70 -8.33 -15.02 -0.08
C LEU A 70 -8.63 -14.54 -1.50
N HIS A 71 -7.77 -13.70 -2.09
CA HIS A 71 -7.95 -13.20 -3.45
C HIS A 71 -7.93 -14.32 -4.48
N SER A 72 -7.04 -15.32 -4.32
CA SER A 72 -7.03 -16.52 -5.16
C SER A 72 -8.35 -17.28 -5.10
N SER A 73 -8.94 -17.44 -3.91
CA SER A 73 -10.23 -18.12 -3.74
C SER A 73 -11.42 -17.33 -4.30
N ILE A 74 -11.41 -15.98 -4.18
CA ILE A 74 -12.46 -15.09 -4.70
C ILE A 74 -12.45 -15.05 -6.23
N VAL A 75 -11.25 -15.02 -6.84
CA VAL A 75 -11.09 -15.10 -8.30
C VAL A 75 -11.56 -16.46 -8.83
N GLN A 76 -11.33 -17.53 -8.07
CA GLN A 76 -11.79 -18.88 -8.42
C GLN A 76 -13.28 -19.11 -8.16
N SER A 77 -13.92 -18.40 -7.22
CA SER A 77 -15.34 -18.56 -6.89
C SER A 77 -16.29 -17.88 -7.87
N ARG A 78 -15.80 -16.97 -8.72
CA ARG A 78 -16.63 -16.42 -9.81
C ARG A 78 -16.90 -17.53 -10.83
N THR A 79 -18.18 -17.79 -11.05
CA THR A 79 -18.72 -18.84 -11.93
C THR A 79 -18.41 -18.51 -13.40
N TYR A 80 -17.16 -18.68 -13.83
CA TYR A 80 -16.81 -18.57 -15.23
C TYR A 80 -17.14 -19.88 -15.93
N SER A 81 -17.89 -19.79 -17.02
CA SER A 81 -18.14 -20.93 -17.90
C SER A 81 -16.77 -21.45 -18.35
N ARG A 82 -16.36 -22.63 -17.86
CA ARG A 82 -15.01 -23.18 -18.08
C ARG A 82 -14.67 -23.39 -19.55
N HIS A 83 -15.64 -23.22 -20.46
CA HIS A 83 -15.56 -23.47 -21.88
C HIS A 83 -15.05 -22.30 -22.75
N ASN A 84 -15.13 -21.03 -22.32
CA ASN A 84 -14.64 -19.88 -23.10
C ASN A 84 -13.36 -19.28 -22.49
N ASN A 85 -12.23 -19.39 -23.19
CA ASN A 85 -10.95 -18.83 -22.73
C ASN A 85 -10.91 -17.28 -22.77
N GLU A 86 -11.69 -16.65 -23.66
CA GLU A 86 -11.74 -15.19 -23.78
C GLU A 86 -12.42 -14.52 -22.57
N GLU A 87 -13.51 -15.08 -22.07
CA GLU A 87 -14.22 -14.58 -20.88
C GLU A 87 -13.35 -14.71 -19.62
N LYS A 88 -12.59 -15.80 -19.49
CA LYS A 88 -11.62 -15.97 -18.38
C LYS A 88 -10.51 -14.93 -18.44
N ALA A 89 -9.97 -14.64 -19.64
CA ALA A 89 -8.91 -13.67 -19.80
C ALA A 89 -9.38 -12.25 -19.44
N GLN A 90 -10.60 -11.87 -19.87
CA GLN A 90 -11.18 -10.56 -19.51
C GLN A 90 -11.45 -10.46 -18.01
N ALA A 91 -12.02 -11.49 -17.41
CA ALA A 91 -12.26 -11.59 -15.97
C ALA A 91 -11.00 -11.41 -15.14
N ILE A 92 -9.93 -12.12 -15.49
CA ILE A 92 -8.62 -12.01 -14.83
C ILE A 92 -8.08 -10.60 -15.01
N LYS A 93 -8.15 -10.04 -16.22
CA LYS A 93 -7.68 -8.68 -16.49
C LYS A 93 -8.39 -7.64 -15.62
N PHE A 94 -9.70 -7.72 -15.47
CA PHE A 94 -10.45 -6.81 -14.59
C PHE A 94 -10.06 -6.98 -13.12
N ALA A 95 -9.96 -8.22 -12.64
CA ALA A 95 -9.54 -8.50 -11.27
C ALA A 95 -8.11 -8.03 -10.97
N THR A 96 -7.18 -8.21 -11.91
CA THR A 96 -5.80 -7.72 -11.80
C THR A 96 -5.73 -6.20 -11.79
N ILE A 97 -6.51 -5.52 -12.63
CA ILE A 97 -6.55 -4.05 -12.65
C ILE A 97 -7.09 -3.51 -11.33
N ASP A 98 -8.21 -4.05 -10.83
CA ASP A 98 -8.80 -3.65 -9.55
C ASP A 98 -7.81 -3.84 -8.39
N SER A 99 -7.17 -5.01 -8.32
CA SER A 99 -6.14 -5.29 -7.32
C SER A 99 -4.94 -4.35 -7.42
N ASN A 100 -4.48 -4.04 -8.64
CA ASN A 100 -3.33 -3.18 -8.86
C ASN A 100 -3.63 -1.72 -8.44
N ILE A 101 -4.85 -1.25 -8.67
CA ILE A 101 -5.29 0.07 -8.22
C ILE A 101 -5.29 0.13 -6.69
N GLN A 102 -5.90 -0.86 -6.03
CA GLN A 102 -5.92 -0.92 -4.57
C GLN A 102 -4.52 -0.99 -3.97
N LEU A 103 -3.63 -1.81 -4.55
CA LEU A 103 -2.24 -1.94 -4.11
C LEU A 103 -1.44 -0.66 -4.34
N SER A 104 -1.69 0.05 -5.44
CA SER A 104 -1.05 1.34 -5.73
C SER A 104 -1.46 2.41 -4.72
N ILE A 105 -2.74 2.45 -4.32
CA ILE A 105 -3.20 3.35 -3.27
C ILE A 105 -2.52 3.01 -1.94
N ALA A 106 -2.47 1.72 -1.56
CA ALA A 106 -1.79 1.29 -0.35
C ALA A 106 -0.28 1.63 -0.37
N PHE A 107 0.36 1.49 -1.53
CA PHE A 107 1.76 1.89 -1.73
C PHE A 107 1.96 3.38 -1.46
N VAL A 108 1.12 4.24 -2.05
CA VAL A 108 1.19 5.70 -1.82
C VAL A 108 1.04 6.02 -0.34
N VAL A 109 0.10 5.39 0.38
CA VAL A 109 -0.06 5.58 1.83
C VAL A 109 1.18 5.19 2.60
N ASN A 110 1.78 4.05 2.28
CA ASN A 110 3.01 3.59 2.94
C ASN A 110 4.17 4.56 2.69
N CYS A 111 4.29 5.13 1.49
CA CYS A 111 5.25 6.19 1.20
C CYS A 111 4.97 7.46 2.02
N LEU A 112 3.71 7.89 2.10
CA LEU A 112 3.32 9.07 2.91
C LEU A 112 3.66 8.86 4.39
N LEU A 113 3.37 7.67 4.93
CA LEU A 113 3.71 7.29 6.30
C LEU A 113 5.23 7.34 6.55
N LEU A 114 6.02 6.80 5.63
CA LEU A 114 7.48 6.80 5.73
C LEU A 114 8.05 8.22 5.70
N VAL A 115 7.55 9.05 4.78
CA VAL A 115 7.98 10.46 4.64
C VAL A 115 7.56 11.29 5.86
N LEU A 116 6.34 11.12 6.35
CA LEU A 116 5.85 11.79 7.54
C LEU A 116 6.67 11.41 8.77
N GLY A 117 6.94 10.11 8.96
CA GLY A 117 7.80 9.63 10.03
C GLY A 117 9.22 10.21 9.93
N ALA A 118 9.80 10.20 8.74
CA ALA A 118 11.11 10.80 8.51
C ALA A 118 11.12 12.31 8.84
N SER A 119 10.07 13.05 8.45
CA SER A 119 9.99 14.48 8.72
C SER A 119 9.78 14.78 10.20
N LEU A 120 8.76 14.19 10.83
CA LEU A 120 8.42 14.45 12.23
C LEU A 120 9.54 14.03 13.19
N PHE A 121 10.09 12.82 13.03
CA PHE A 121 11.11 12.31 13.95
C PHE A 121 12.51 12.90 13.69
N SER A 122 12.83 13.29 12.45
CA SER A 122 14.07 14.03 12.17
C SER A 122 14.04 15.43 12.78
N THR A 123 12.89 16.12 12.72
CA THR A 123 12.73 17.43 13.38
C THR A 123 12.74 17.29 14.91
N GLN A 124 12.08 16.28 15.49
CA GLN A 124 12.04 16.07 16.94
C GLN A 124 13.47 15.89 17.53
N MET A 125 14.37 15.21 16.83
CA MET A 125 15.77 15.02 17.24
C MET A 125 16.61 16.31 17.24
N LEU A 126 16.15 17.37 16.56
CA LEU A 126 16.82 18.67 16.47
C LEU A 126 16.34 19.67 17.54
N THR A 127 15.27 19.34 18.27
CA THR A 127 14.61 20.22 19.27
C THR A 127 14.83 19.79 20.73
N ILE A 128 15.67 18.78 20.99
CA ILE A 128 16.04 18.33 22.34
C ILE A 128 17.55 18.46 22.52
#